data_AF-A0A0F9GGP3-F1
#
_entry.id   AF-A0A0F9GGP3-F1
#
_cell.length_a   1.000
_cell.length_b   1.000
_cell.length_c   1.000
_cell.angle_alpha   90.00
_cell.angle_beta   90.00
_cell.angle_gamma   90.00
#
_symmetry.space_group_name_H-M   'P 1'
#
loop_
_entity.id
_entity.type
_entity.pdbx_description
1 polymer ?
#
loop_
_entity_poly.entity_id
_entity_poly.type
_entity_poly.pdbx_seq_one_letter_code
_entity_poly.pdbx_strand_id
1 'polypeptide(L)'
;MSVTIRIVVEDIADKLLIFDEIELHRSDTLGGSYAQVATESLVEDQFYYSIVDSGGDINKWYKYRFHQDVPLANSDYSDPFRVDGVTRLRARQAALSKYGAGLVMVADGGSTSVAQTADYRVKTALFRADRGKGTWLLPSTGGNQGAPRIVLSSDPGAGQFTVSPIWPAVIADGNE
;
A
#
# COMPACT_ATOMS: atom_id res chain seq x y z
N MET A 1 22.23 1.01 8.41
CA MET A 1 21.23 0.47 9.36
C MET A 1 20.76 -0.83 8.75
N SER A 2 20.54 -1.91 9.48
CA SER A 2 20.00 -3.12 8.83
C SER A 2 18.49 -3.02 8.72
N VAL A 3 17.92 -3.49 7.62
CA VAL A 3 16.47 -3.62 7.43
C VAL A 3 16.13 -5.08 7.09
N THR A 4 14.96 -5.55 7.52
CA THR A 4 14.45 -6.88 7.19
C THR A 4 13.34 -6.75 6.16
N ILE A 5 13.57 -7.35 4.99
CA ILE A 5 12.61 -7.39 3.90
C ILE A 5 11.77 -8.66 4.07
N ARG A 6 10.45 -8.52 4.01
CA ARG A 6 9.51 -9.65 4.05
C ARG A 6 8.94 -9.88 2.67
N ILE A 7 9.10 -11.10 2.15
CA ILE A 7 8.58 -11.53 0.85
C ILE A 7 7.60 -12.67 1.10
N VAL A 8 6.46 -12.61 0.42
CA VAL A 8 5.46 -13.67 0.41
C VAL A 8 5.58 -14.40 -0.92
N VAL A 9 5.69 -15.72 -0.86
CA VAL A 9 5.75 -16.57 -2.04
C VAL A 9 4.52 -17.45 -2.07
N GLU A 10 3.64 -17.15 -3.01
CA GLU A 10 2.48 -17.98 -3.32
C GLU A 10 2.92 -19.14 -4.24
N ASP A 11 2.22 -20.28 -4.13
CA ASP A 11 2.45 -21.47 -4.94
C ASP A 11 3.91 -21.98 -4.91
N ILE A 12 4.48 -22.09 -3.71
CA ILE A 12 5.89 -22.47 -3.49
C ILE A 12 6.27 -23.80 -4.17
N ALA A 13 5.35 -24.77 -4.21
CA ALA A 13 5.56 -26.05 -4.88
C ALA A 13 5.83 -25.86 -6.37
N ASP A 14 5.10 -24.96 -7.03
CA ASP A 14 5.29 -24.66 -8.46
C ASP A 14 6.58 -23.86 -8.70
N LYS A 15 6.95 -22.97 -7.77
CA LYS A 15 8.21 -22.23 -7.86
C LYS A 15 9.42 -23.16 -7.77
N LEU A 16 9.40 -24.11 -6.85
CA LEU A 16 10.46 -25.10 -6.65
C LEU A 16 10.67 -26.05 -7.85
N LEU A 17 9.73 -26.12 -8.80
CA LEU A 17 9.94 -26.86 -10.06
C LEU A 17 10.94 -26.18 -11.00
N ILE A 18 11.17 -24.88 -10.82
CA ILE A 18 11.95 -24.05 -11.76
C ILE A 18 13.07 -23.29 -11.06
N PHE A 19 12.86 -22.88 -9.81
CA PHE A 19 13.73 -21.96 -9.06
C PHE A 19 14.09 -22.52 -7.69
N ASP A 20 15.27 -22.16 -7.17
CA ASP A 20 15.77 -22.60 -5.87
C ASP A 20 16.03 -21.45 -4.91
N GLU A 21 16.05 -20.20 -5.38
CA GLU A 21 16.28 -19.05 -4.52
C GLU A 21 15.49 -17.79 -4.90
N ILE A 22 15.42 -16.87 -3.94
CA ILE A 22 14.96 -15.50 -4.09
C ILE A 22 16.18 -14.60 -4.09
N GLU A 23 16.33 -13.78 -5.13
CA GLU A 23 17.32 -12.70 -5.12
C GLU A 23 16.66 -11.38 -4.73
N LEU A 24 17.25 -10.68 -3.77
CA LEU A 24 16.86 -9.33 -3.38
C LEU A 24 17.79 -8.29 -4.02
N HIS A 25 17.20 -7.30 -4.66
CA HIS A 25 17.92 -6.22 -5.34
C HIS A 25 17.53 -4.86 -4.78
N ARG A 26 18.48 -3.92 -4.77
CA ARG A 26 18.32 -2.59 -4.14
C ARG A 26 18.75 -1.45 -5.04
N SER A 27 18.06 -0.31 -4.95
CA SER A 27 18.43 0.96 -5.57
C SER A 27 18.23 2.16 -4.63
N ASP A 28 18.94 3.26 -4.90
CA ASP A 28 18.75 4.55 -4.23
C ASP A 28 17.53 5.32 -4.75
N THR A 29 17.08 5.01 -5.97
CA THR A 29 15.97 5.71 -6.63
C THR A 29 15.00 4.71 -7.28
N LEU A 30 13.74 5.13 -7.48
CA LEU A 30 12.69 4.25 -7.99
C LEU A 30 13.04 3.64 -9.37
N GLY A 31 13.51 4.46 -10.30
CA GLY A 31 13.89 4.06 -11.66
C GLY A 31 15.40 3.86 -11.85
N GLY A 32 16.16 3.78 -10.76
CA GLY A 32 17.61 3.61 -10.81
C GLY A 32 18.04 2.20 -11.21
N SER A 33 19.36 1.99 -11.26
CA SER A 33 19.91 0.65 -11.35
C SER A 33 19.72 -0.08 -10.02
N TYR A 34 19.21 -1.31 -10.09
CA TYR A 34 19.05 -2.20 -8.96
C TYR A 34 20.21 -3.19 -8.96
N ALA A 35 20.90 -3.32 -7.83
CA ALA A 35 21.98 -4.28 -7.63
C ALA A 35 21.55 -5.36 -6.64
N GLN A 36 21.93 -6.61 -6.88
CA GLN A 36 21.70 -7.71 -5.96
C GLN A 36 22.45 -7.45 -4.64
N VAL A 37 21.74 -7.63 -3.53
CA VAL A 37 22.27 -7.37 -2.18
C VAL A 37 22.18 -8.58 -1.25
N ALA A 38 21.30 -9.54 -1.54
CA ALA A 38 21.13 -10.76 -0.76
C ALA A 38 20.40 -11.83 -1.57
N THR A 39 20.53 -13.08 -1.14
CA THR A 39 19.73 -14.22 -1.60
C THR A 39 19.14 -14.98 -0.42
N GLU A 40 18.09 -15.75 -0.68
CA GLU A 40 17.44 -16.63 0.30
C GLU A 40 16.93 -17.88 -0.42
N SER A 41 17.22 -19.06 0.12
CA SER A 41 16.79 -20.32 -0.51
C SER A 41 15.28 -20.51 -0.37
N LEU A 42 14.64 -20.97 -1.45
CA LEU A 42 13.27 -21.45 -1.40
C LEU A 42 13.22 -22.78 -0.64
N VAL A 43 12.13 -22.99 0.09
CA VAL A 43 11.95 -24.13 1.00
C VAL A 43 10.53 -24.61 0.85
N GLU A 44 10.34 -25.93 0.76
CA GLU A 44 9.02 -26.54 0.68
C GLU A 44 8.16 -26.14 1.89
N ASP A 45 6.86 -25.94 1.65
CA ASP A 45 5.87 -25.50 2.66
C ASP A 45 6.18 -24.15 3.36
N GLN A 46 7.14 -23.35 2.85
CA GLN A 46 7.44 -22.02 3.36
C GLN A 46 6.79 -20.92 2.51
N PHE A 47 6.00 -20.09 3.19
CA PHE A 47 5.24 -19.00 2.55
C PHE A 47 5.85 -17.61 2.83
N TYR A 48 6.48 -17.44 4.00
CA TYR A 48 7.04 -16.15 4.44
C TYR A 48 8.56 -16.21 4.49
N TYR A 49 9.21 -15.29 3.78
CA TYR A 49 10.67 -15.15 3.75
C TYR A 49 11.09 -13.84 4.40
N SER A 50 12.22 -13.85 5.11
CA SER A 50 12.76 -12.68 5.82
C SER A 50 14.23 -12.50 5.49
N ILE A 51 14.54 -11.56 4.61
CA ILE A 51 15.90 -11.31 4.12
C ILE A 51 16.46 -10.06 4.79
N VAL A 52 17.63 -10.16 5.41
CA VAL A 52 18.29 -9.02 6.07
C VAL A 52 19.23 -8.31 5.10
N ASP A 53 19.00 -7.03 4.87
CA ASP A 53 19.93 -6.15 4.15
C ASP A 53 20.66 -5.23 5.12
N SER A 54 21.96 -5.47 5.31
CA SER A 54 22.82 -4.71 6.23
C SER A 54 23.14 -3.29 5.75
N GLY A 55 23.07 -3.05 4.44
CA GLY A 55 23.31 -1.74 3.82
C GLY A 55 22.03 -0.93 3.55
N GLY A 56 20.88 -1.47 3.93
CA GLY A 56 19.58 -0.90 3.64
C GLY A 56 19.17 0.27 4.53
N ASP A 57 18.07 0.91 4.18
CA ASP A 57 17.35 1.85 5.03
C ASP A 57 15.95 2.11 4.44
N ILE A 58 15.12 2.88 5.13
CA ILE A 58 13.74 3.21 4.72
C ILE A 58 13.65 4.03 3.42
N ASN A 59 14.74 4.60 2.94
CA ASN A 59 14.80 5.37 1.70
C ASN A 59 15.27 4.54 0.49
N LYS A 60 15.76 3.32 0.71
CA LYS A 60 16.14 2.42 -0.37
C LYS A 60 14.91 1.78 -1.01
N TRP A 61 15.00 1.56 -2.32
CA TRP A 61 14.02 0.83 -3.10
C TRP A 61 14.49 -0.61 -3.31
N TYR A 62 13.56 -1.54 -3.34
CA TYR A 62 13.82 -2.96 -3.45
C TYR A 62 12.99 -3.58 -4.57
N LYS A 63 13.55 -4.61 -5.19
CA LYS A 63 12.86 -5.57 -6.05
C LYS A 63 13.33 -6.96 -5.67
N TYR A 64 12.52 -7.97 -5.93
CA TYR A 64 12.98 -9.36 -5.86
C TYR A 64 12.65 -10.10 -7.15
N ARG A 65 13.32 -11.23 -7.36
CA ARG A 65 12.99 -12.22 -8.41
C ARG A 65 13.33 -13.62 -7.91
N PHE A 66 12.79 -14.64 -8.56
CA PHE A 66 13.17 -16.03 -8.36
C PHE A 66 14.30 -16.39 -9.33
N HIS A 67 15.26 -17.18 -8.84
CA HIS A 67 16.46 -17.55 -9.57
C HIS A 67 16.74 -19.05 -9.46
N GLN A 68 17.39 -19.59 -10.48
CA GLN A 68 18.01 -20.90 -10.56
C GLN A 68 19.33 -20.73 -11.28
N ASP A 69 20.44 -21.20 -10.71
CA ASP A 69 21.75 -21.07 -11.36
C ASP A 69 21.93 -22.09 -12.49
N VAL A 70 21.45 -23.33 -12.28
CA VAL A 70 21.58 -24.43 -13.24
C VAL A 70 20.29 -25.27 -13.35
N PRO A 71 19.64 -25.31 -14.53
CA PRO A 71 19.87 -24.42 -15.68
C PRO A 71 19.55 -22.97 -15.30
N LEU A 72 20.27 -22.01 -15.88
CA LEU A 72 20.07 -20.60 -15.58
C LEU A 72 18.65 -20.17 -15.94
N ALA A 73 17.84 -19.86 -14.92
CA ALA A 73 16.49 -19.35 -15.07
C ALA A 73 16.26 -18.18 -14.10
N ASN A 74 15.58 -17.15 -14.58
CA ASN A 74 15.16 -16.02 -13.77
C ASN A 74 13.69 -15.74 -14.05
N SER A 75 12.92 -15.47 -13.00
CA SER A 75 11.62 -14.84 -13.18
C SER A 75 11.77 -13.36 -13.56
N ASP A 76 10.67 -12.75 -13.98
CA ASP A 76 10.56 -11.30 -13.99
C ASP A 76 10.76 -10.73 -12.58
N TYR A 77 11.22 -9.49 -12.49
CA TYR A 77 11.29 -8.76 -11.23
C TYR A 77 9.90 -8.40 -10.72
N SER A 78 9.77 -8.37 -9.39
CA SER A 78 8.65 -7.73 -8.72
C SER A 78 8.56 -6.24 -9.08
N ASP A 79 7.40 -5.65 -8.81
CA ASP A 79 7.29 -4.20 -8.73
C ASP A 79 8.23 -3.64 -7.65
N PRO A 80 8.80 -2.45 -7.86
CA PRO A 80 9.67 -1.85 -6.87
C PRO A 80 8.92 -1.35 -5.63
N PHE A 81 9.45 -1.66 -4.44
CA PHE A 81 8.87 -1.33 -3.14
C PHE A 81 9.89 -0.75 -2.16
N ARG A 82 9.44 -0.35 -0.97
CA ARG A 82 10.30 0.08 0.15
C ARG A 82 9.92 -0.67 1.43
N VAL A 83 10.88 -0.83 2.34
CA VAL A 83 10.65 -1.45 3.66
C VAL A 83 9.69 -0.59 4.50
N ASP A 84 8.82 -1.22 5.29
CA ASP A 84 7.80 -0.59 6.17
C ASP A 84 6.60 0.11 5.50
N GLY A 85 6.21 -0.28 4.28
CA GLY A 85 4.92 0.16 3.70
C GLY A 85 4.81 1.68 3.48
N VAL A 86 5.95 2.33 3.22
CA VAL A 86 6.09 3.79 3.04
C VAL A 86 5.17 4.33 1.95
N THR A 87 4.67 3.50 1.03
CA THR A 87 3.64 3.88 0.04
C THR A 87 2.37 4.39 0.70
N ARG A 88 1.82 3.73 1.74
CA ARG A 88 0.61 4.18 2.43
C ARG A 88 0.84 5.41 3.31
N LEU A 89 1.95 5.44 4.05
CA LEU A 89 2.28 6.58 4.90
C LEU A 89 2.63 7.83 4.07
N ARG A 90 3.38 7.69 2.96
CA ARG A 90 3.63 8.80 2.03
C ARG A 90 2.42 9.16 1.19
N ALA A 91 1.53 8.24 0.81
CA ALA A 91 0.26 8.60 0.18
C ALA A 91 -0.59 9.47 1.12
N ARG A 92 -0.63 9.13 2.41
CA ARG A 92 -1.26 9.94 3.45
C ARG A 92 -0.57 11.30 3.63
N GLN A 93 0.76 11.34 3.76
CA GLN A 93 1.51 12.59 3.90
C GLN A 93 1.42 13.49 2.64
N ALA A 94 1.42 12.90 1.45
CA ALA A 94 1.23 13.61 0.18
C ALA A 94 -0.19 14.14 0.04
N ALA A 95 -1.21 13.39 0.45
CA ALA A 95 -2.59 13.88 0.47
C ALA A 95 -2.79 15.01 1.51
N LEU A 96 -2.23 14.88 2.71
CA LEU A 96 -2.22 15.94 3.73
C LEU A 96 -1.59 17.23 3.16
N SER A 97 -0.42 17.12 2.52
CA SER A 97 0.31 18.25 1.92
C SER A 97 -0.42 18.84 0.70
N LYS A 98 -0.90 18.01 -0.23
CA LYS A 98 -1.56 18.43 -1.48
C LYS A 98 -2.90 19.11 -1.25
N TYR A 99 -3.67 18.67 -0.26
CA TYR A 99 -5.02 19.14 -0.03
C TYR A 99 -5.17 20.00 1.24
N GLY A 100 -4.09 20.24 2.00
CA GLY A 100 -4.17 20.94 3.29
C GLY A 100 -5.14 20.25 4.27
N ALA A 101 -5.25 18.93 4.18
CA ALA A 101 -6.28 18.18 4.90
C ALA A 101 -5.91 18.04 6.39
N GLY A 102 -6.91 18.10 7.28
CA GLY A 102 -6.71 17.85 8.72
C GLY A 102 -6.64 16.36 9.09
N LEU A 103 -7.04 15.47 8.17
CA LEU A 103 -7.10 14.02 8.35
C LEU A 103 -7.07 13.33 6.97
N VAL A 104 -6.45 12.15 6.89
CA VAL A 104 -6.59 11.24 5.74
C VAL A 104 -7.14 9.90 6.23
N MET A 105 -8.14 9.39 5.52
CA MET A 105 -8.82 8.12 5.81
C MET A 105 -8.62 7.16 4.64
N VAL A 106 -8.59 5.86 4.93
CA VAL A 106 -8.61 4.80 3.91
C VAL A 106 -10.04 4.53 3.51
N ALA A 107 -10.32 4.56 2.21
CA ALA A 107 -11.57 4.06 1.66
C ALA A 107 -11.47 2.54 1.57
N ASP A 108 -12.48 1.85 2.10
CA ASP A 108 -12.60 0.38 2.15
C ASP A 108 -13.83 -0.05 1.30
N GLY A 109 -13.98 0.60 0.14
CA GLY A 109 -15.11 0.45 -0.77
C GLY A 109 -16.23 1.49 -0.59
N GLY A 110 -17.38 1.21 -1.23
CA GLY A 110 -18.56 2.09 -1.22
C GLY A 110 -19.39 2.03 -2.51
N SER A 111 -20.14 3.10 -2.77
CA SER A 111 -20.91 3.32 -4.00
C SER A 111 -20.53 4.68 -4.62
N THR A 112 -21.22 5.08 -5.68
CA THR A 112 -21.03 6.42 -6.27
C THR A 112 -21.50 7.56 -5.36
N SER A 113 -22.28 7.29 -4.32
CA SER A 113 -22.79 8.30 -3.38
C SER A 113 -22.33 8.08 -1.93
N VAL A 114 -21.66 6.97 -1.65
CA VAL A 114 -21.25 6.57 -0.30
C VAL A 114 -19.79 6.14 -0.31
N ALA A 115 -18.95 6.74 0.54
CA ALA A 115 -17.63 6.18 0.87
C ALA A 115 -17.73 5.37 2.16
N GLN A 116 -17.07 4.22 2.19
CA GLN A 116 -16.89 3.41 3.38
C GLN A 116 -15.44 3.52 3.86
N THR A 117 -15.23 3.53 5.18
CA THR A 117 -13.90 3.46 5.80
C THR A 117 -13.80 2.38 6.85
N ALA A 118 -12.63 1.78 6.95
CA ALA A 118 -12.23 0.92 8.04
C ALA A 118 -11.59 1.69 9.22
N ASP A 119 -11.31 2.99 9.08
CA ASP A 119 -10.64 3.78 10.11
C ASP A 119 -11.51 3.94 11.37
N TYR A 120 -11.20 3.17 12.42
CA TYR A 120 -11.93 3.12 13.70
C TYR A 120 -12.12 4.49 14.36
N ARG A 121 -11.16 5.41 14.16
CA ARG A 121 -11.23 6.78 14.68
C ARG A 121 -12.42 7.56 14.12
N VAL A 122 -12.90 7.20 12.93
CA VAL A 122 -14.06 7.84 12.29
C VAL A 122 -15.26 6.91 12.24
N LYS A 123 -15.05 5.59 12.22
CA LYS A 123 -16.10 4.56 12.38
C LYS A 123 -16.57 4.44 13.84
N THR A 124 -17.04 5.54 14.40
CA THR A 124 -17.58 5.62 15.76
C THR A 124 -18.51 6.82 15.89
N ALA A 125 -19.61 6.66 16.62
CA ALA A 125 -20.53 7.75 16.93
C ALA A 125 -19.89 8.85 17.80
N LEU A 126 -18.85 8.51 18.56
CA LEU A 126 -18.10 9.46 19.40
C LEU A 126 -17.37 10.52 18.58
N PHE A 127 -17.03 10.20 17.34
CA PHE A 127 -16.29 11.09 16.45
C PHE A 127 -16.99 12.44 16.23
N ARG A 128 -18.31 12.49 16.32
CA ARG A 128 -19.07 13.73 16.14
C ARG A 128 -19.12 14.61 17.38
N ALA A 129 -19.06 14.03 18.58
CA ALA A 129 -19.14 14.78 19.83
C ALA A 129 -17.92 15.69 20.03
N ASP A 130 -16.75 15.23 19.58
CA ASP A 130 -15.46 15.87 19.86
C ASP A 130 -14.86 16.64 18.66
N ARG A 131 -15.59 16.78 17.54
CA ARG A 131 -15.09 17.49 16.33
C ARG A 131 -15.57 18.93 16.25
N GLY A 132 -14.72 19.82 15.73
CA GLY A 132 -15.08 21.22 15.46
C GLY A 132 -16.24 21.37 14.47
N LYS A 133 -17.03 22.44 14.64
CA LYS A 133 -18.14 22.80 13.73
C LYS A 133 -17.57 23.27 12.38
N GLY A 134 -17.79 22.52 11.30
CA GLY A 134 -17.32 22.88 9.96
C GLY A 134 -17.78 21.91 8.87
N THR A 135 -17.65 22.34 7.61
CA THR A 135 -17.98 21.52 6.43
C THR A 135 -16.83 20.56 6.12
N TRP A 136 -17.16 19.29 5.94
CA TRP A 136 -16.20 18.26 5.58
C TRP A 136 -16.11 18.14 4.07
N LEU A 137 -14.91 18.32 3.53
CA LEU A 137 -14.60 18.12 2.13
C LEU A 137 -13.77 16.84 1.98
N LEU A 138 -14.19 15.96 1.09
CA LEU A 138 -13.49 14.74 0.74
C LEU A 138 -12.86 14.89 -0.65
N PRO A 139 -11.57 15.27 -0.72
CA PRO A 139 -10.80 15.18 -1.95
C PRO A 139 -10.43 13.71 -2.24
N SER A 140 -10.76 13.23 -3.43
CA SER A 140 -10.48 11.86 -3.87
C SER A 140 -9.28 11.77 -4.83
N THR A 141 -8.68 10.59 -4.90
CA THR A 141 -7.63 10.19 -5.86
C THR A 141 -8.18 9.12 -6.82
N GLY A 142 -7.36 8.64 -7.77
CA GLY A 142 -7.77 7.62 -8.75
C GLY A 142 -8.79 8.14 -9.78
N GLY A 143 -9.73 7.30 -10.21
CA GLY A 143 -10.75 7.64 -11.23
C GLY A 143 -11.69 8.79 -10.84
N ASN A 144 -11.67 9.21 -9.58
CA ASN A 144 -12.45 10.32 -9.03
C ASN A 144 -11.59 11.55 -8.68
N GLN A 145 -10.38 11.66 -9.22
CA GLN A 145 -9.44 12.74 -8.88
C GLN A 145 -9.95 14.14 -9.29
N GLY A 146 -9.62 15.13 -8.46
CA GLY A 146 -9.65 16.55 -8.85
C GLY A 146 -10.93 17.31 -8.50
N ALA A 147 -11.89 16.67 -7.83
CA ALA A 147 -13.17 17.31 -7.53
C ALA A 147 -13.62 16.96 -6.09
N PRO A 148 -13.43 17.85 -5.10
CA PRO A 148 -13.79 17.58 -3.71
C PRO A 148 -15.31 17.45 -3.54
N ARG A 149 -15.73 16.57 -2.62
CA ARG A 149 -17.14 16.34 -2.29
C ARG A 149 -17.48 16.75 -0.87
N ILE A 150 -18.69 17.28 -0.67
CA ILE A 150 -19.21 17.60 0.65
C ILE A 150 -19.69 16.31 1.30
N VAL A 151 -19.21 16.00 2.50
CA VAL A 151 -19.74 14.90 3.30
C VAL A 151 -21.04 15.33 3.96
N LEU A 152 -22.14 14.68 3.60
CA LEU A 152 -23.49 14.92 4.08
C LEU A 152 -23.86 14.07 5.31
N SER A 153 -23.13 12.97 5.55
CA SER A 153 -23.41 12.10 6.71
C SER A 153 -23.31 12.85 8.03
N SER A 154 -24.37 12.72 8.82
CA SER A 154 -24.44 13.27 10.17
C SER A 154 -23.75 12.38 11.21
N ASP A 155 -23.67 11.07 10.97
CA ASP A 155 -23.03 10.11 11.87
C ASP A 155 -22.28 9.03 11.06
N PRO A 156 -20.96 8.92 11.21
CA PRO A 156 -20.16 7.87 10.59
C PRO A 156 -20.03 6.60 11.47
N GLY A 157 -20.90 6.35 12.44
CA GLY A 157 -20.83 5.19 13.33
C GLY A 157 -20.74 3.83 12.62
N ALA A 158 -21.29 3.70 11.41
CA ALA A 158 -21.16 2.53 10.55
C ALA A 158 -19.90 2.54 9.64
N GLY A 159 -19.14 3.64 9.65
CA GLY A 159 -17.99 3.89 8.78
C GLY A 159 -18.39 4.39 7.40
N GLN A 160 -19.62 4.90 7.23
CA GLN A 160 -20.16 5.30 5.93
C GLN A 160 -20.42 6.81 5.85
N PHE A 161 -20.02 7.41 4.74
CA PHE A 161 -20.17 8.83 4.45
C PHE A 161 -20.92 9.03 3.13
N THR A 162 -22.12 9.59 3.20
CA THR A 162 -22.81 10.10 2.02
C THR A 162 -22.13 11.38 1.56
N VAL A 163 -21.95 11.53 0.25
CA VAL A 163 -21.29 12.70 -0.33
C VAL A 163 -22.15 13.41 -1.38
N SER A 164 -21.84 14.69 -1.65
CA SER A 164 -22.41 15.46 -2.75
C SER A 164 -21.38 16.42 -3.38
N PRO A 165 -21.34 16.54 -4.72
CA PRO A 165 -22.07 15.74 -5.71
C PRO A 165 -21.60 14.27 -5.75
N ILE A 166 -22.37 13.39 -6.39
CA ILE A 166 -22.00 11.96 -6.53
C ILE A 166 -20.73 11.80 -7.38
N TRP A 167 -19.99 10.71 -7.17
CA TRP A 167 -18.86 10.34 -8.00
C TRP A 167 -19.30 9.77 -9.35
N PRO A 168 -18.53 10.01 -10.43
CA PRO A 168 -18.76 9.39 -11.73
C PRO A 168 -18.47 7.87 -11.73
N ALA A 169 -17.61 7.39 -10.83
CA ALA A 169 -17.27 5.97 -10.67
C ALA A 169 -17.31 5.55 -9.20
N VAL A 170 -17.54 4.25 -8.95
CA VAL A 170 -17.49 3.66 -7.61
C VAL A 170 -16.10 3.88 -7.01
N ILE A 171 -16.05 4.18 -5.71
CA ILE A 171 -14.78 4.33 -5.00
C ILE A 171 -14.12 2.95 -4.87
N ALA A 172 -12.88 2.83 -5.36
CA ALA A 172 -12.10 1.62 -5.22
C ALA A 172 -11.67 1.41 -3.75
N ASP A 173 -11.44 0.16 -3.38
CA ASP A 173 -10.79 -0.16 -2.11
C ASP A 173 -9.33 0.34 -2.18
N GLY A 174 -8.90 1.07 -1.15
CA GLY A 174 -7.51 1.51 -1.00
C GLY A 174 -6.56 0.40 -0.53
N ASN A 175 -7.03 -0.85 -0.45
CA ASN A 175 -6.23 -2.07 -0.29
C ASN A 175 -5.78 -2.69 -1.62
N GLU A 176 -6.19 -2.18 -2.79
CA GLU A 176 -5.62 -2.59 -4.09
C GLU A 176 -4.13 -2.25 -4.21
#